data_AF-A0A917VDL4-F1
#
_entry.id   AF-A0A917VDL4-F1
#
_cell.length_a   1.000
_cell.length_b   1.000
_cell.length_c   1.000
_cell.angle_alpha   90.00
_cell.angle_beta   90.00
_cell.angle_gamma   90.00
#
_symmetry.space_group_name_H-M   'P 1'
#
loop_
_entity.id
_entity.type
_entity.pdbx_description
1 polymer ?
#
loop_
_entity_poly.entity_id
_entity_poly.type
_entity_poly.pdbx_seq_one_letter_code
_entity_poly.pdbx_strand_id
1 'polypeptide(L)' 'MFDEPQPDPISDAPLDIAPRGFIGTKMQRASLHAELKAAGVELGAYDRLIVDWLAGWDYPTVATIASLIRRAAHHPR' A
#
# COMPACT_ATOMS: atom_id res chain seq x y z
N MET A 1 34.33 -34.52 2.33
CA MET A 1 33.47 -33.45 2.83
C MET A 1 33.34 -32.47 1.69
N PHE A 2 32.26 -32.57 0.90
CA PHE A 2 32.05 -31.69 -0.24
C PHE A 2 31.48 -30.38 0.28
N ASP A 3 32.20 -29.30 0.03
CA ASP A 3 31.70 -27.94 0.20
C ASP A 3 30.67 -27.73 -0.90
N GLU A 4 29.39 -27.88 -0.57
CA GLU A 4 28.31 -27.68 -1.52
C GLU A 4 28.25 -26.18 -1.84
N PRO A 5 28.40 -25.77 -3.12
CA PRO A 5 28.46 -24.37 -3.47
C PRO A 5 27.19 -23.69 -2.97
N GLN A 6 27.34 -22.74 -2.05
CA GLN A 6 26.22 -21.91 -1.60
C GLN A 6 25.64 -21.22 -2.83
N PRO A 7 24.33 -21.35 -3.08
CA PRO A 7 23.71 -20.77 -4.26
C PRO A 7 24.00 -19.27 -4.30
N ASP A 8 24.44 -18.80 -5.46
CA ASP A 8 24.76 -17.40 -5.71
C ASP A 8 23.55 -16.53 -5.30
N PRO A 9 23.70 -15.53 -4.39
CA PRO A 9 22.57 -14.77 -3.86
C PRO A 9 21.89 -13.88 -4.92
N ILE A 10 22.42 -13.84 -6.14
CA ILE A 10 21.96 -13.00 -7.24
C ILE A 10 21.25 -13.91 -8.25
N SER A 11 20.01 -13.58 -8.59
CA SER A 11 19.26 -14.32 -9.59
C SER A 11 19.66 -13.90 -11.00
N ASP A 12 19.95 -14.87 -11.86
CA ASP A 12 20.19 -14.67 -13.30
C ASP A 12 18.88 -14.53 -14.12
N ALA A 13 17.71 -14.58 -13.47
CA ALA A 13 16.40 -14.51 -14.10
C ALA A 13 15.53 -13.39 -13.50
N PRO A 14 14.52 -12.88 -14.23
CA PRO A 14 13.56 -11.95 -13.66
C PRO A 14 12.90 -12.50 -12.39
N LEU A 15 12.97 -11.73 -11.31
CA LEU A 15 12.29 -12.06 -10.07
C LEU A 15 10.81 -11.63 -10.16
N ASP A 16 9.91 -12.61 -10.21
CA ASP A 16 8.46 -12.39 -10.11
C ASP A 16 7.95 -12.74 -8.69
N ILE A 17 8.65 -12.22 -7.68
CA ILE A 17 8.28 -12.37 -6.28
C ILE A 17 8.32 -11.01 -5.59
N ALA A 18 7.32 -10.79 -4.72
CA ALA A 18 7.27 -9.58 -3.93
C ALA A 18 8.44 -9.55 -2.92
N PRO A 19 9.17 -8.42 -2.79
CA PRO A 19 10.20 -8.30 -1.78
C PRO A 19 9.61 -8.34 -0.38
N ARG A 20 10.43 -8.69 0.60
CA ARG A 20 10.01 -8.72 2.01
C ARG A 20 9.52 -7.34 2.44
N GLY A 21 8.31 -7.25 3.00
CA GLY A 21 7.68 -5.99 3.41
C GLY A 21 6.89 -5.27 2.31
N PHE A 22 6.80 -5.84 1.10
CA PHE A 22 5.91 -5.34 0.07
C PHE A 22 4.44 -5.51 0.48
N ILE A 23 3.70 -4.41 0.50
CA ILE A 23 2.25 -4.44 0.70
C ILE A 23 1.58 -4.27 -0.65
N GLY A 24 0.88 -5.32 -1.09
CA GLY A 24 0.17 -5.33 -2.37
C GLY A 24 -0.88 -4.23 -2.46
N THR A 25 -1.08 -3.71 -3.67
CA THR A 25 -2.01 -2.62 -4.00
C THR A 25 -3.44 -2.89 -3.51
N LYS A 26 -3.89 -4.15 -3.48
CA LYS A 26 -5.21 -4.52 -2.95
C LYS A 26 -5.38 -4.18 -1.46
N MET A 27 -4.35 -4.42 -0.64
CA MET A 27 -4.38 -4.07 0.78
C MET A 27 -4.34 -2.56 0.96
N GLN A 28 -3.49 -1.87 0.21
CA GLN A 28 -3.40 -0.40 0.22
C GLN A 28 -4.73 0.27 -0.11
N ARG A 29 -5.40 -0.22 -1.17
CA ARG A 29 -6.74 0.21 -1.57
C ARG A 29 -7.75 0.02 -0.44
N ALA A 30 -7.79 -1.17 0.15
CA ALA A 30 -8.74 -1.46 1.23
C ALA A 30 -8.52 -0.54 2.44
N SER A 31 -7.27 -0.31 2.83
CA SER A 31 -6.93 0.59 3.93
C SER A 31 -7.35 2.04 3.65
N LEU A 32 -7.06 2.57 2.46
CA LEU A 32 -7.40 3.96 2.12
C LEU A 32 -8.92 4.19 2.09
N HIS A 33 -9.68 3.27 1.48
CA HIS A 33 -11.15 3.31 1.50
C HIS A 33 -11.72 3.21 2.93
N ALA A 34 -11.11 2.41 3.80
CA ALA A 34 -11.55 2.27 5.19
C ALA A 34 -11.37 3.58 5.98
N GLU A 35 -10.24 4.27 5.84
CA GLU A 35 -10.02 5.55 6.52
C GLU A 35 -10.95 6.65 6.03
N LEU A 36 -11.20 6.75 4.72
CA LEU A 36 -12.16 7.71 4.16
C LEU A 36 -13.57 7.48 4.70
N LYS A 37 -14.00 6.21 4.76
CA LYS A 37 -15.28 5.84 5.35
C LYS A 37 -15.34 6.17 6.84
N ALA A 38 -14.30 5.89 7.60
CA ALA A 38 -14.22 6.21 9.03
C ALA A 38 -14.26 7.73 9.29
N ALA A 39 -13.70 8.52 8.37
CA ALA A 39 -13.77 9.98 8.38
C ALA A 39 -15.12 10.55 7.92
N GLY A 40 -16.08 9.71 7.53
CA GLY A 40 -17.40 10.14 7.05
C GLY A 40 -17.38 10.78 5.66
N VAL A 41 -16.37 10.48 4.84
CA VAL A 41 -16.27 11.00 3.47
C VAL A 41 -17.15 10.17 2.54
N GLU A 42 -18.21 10.79 2.03
CA GLU A 42 -19.04 10.25 0.95
C GLU A 42 -18.31 10.39 -0.39
N LEU A 43 -17.98 9.27 -1.04
CA LEU A 43 -17.24 9.27 -2.30
C LEU A 43 -18.18 9.25 -3.50
N GLY A 44 -18.03 10.21 -4.41
CA GLY A 44 -18.63 10.18 -5.73
C GLY A 44 -18.03 9.10 -6.64
N ALA A 45 -18.55 8.99 -7.86
CA ALA A 45 -18.03 8.04 -8.86
C ALA A 45 -16.58 8.36 -9.24
N TYR A 46 -16.26 9.64 -9.43
CA TYR A 46 -14.93 10.07 -9.82
C TYR A 46 -13.93 10.00 -8.65
N ASP A 47 -14.38 10.28 -7.42
CA ASP A 47 -13.54 10.16 -6.23
C ASP A 47 -13.03 8.73 -6.04
N ARG A 48 -13.87 7.72 -6.34
CA ARG A 48 -13.44 6.32 -6.29
C ARG A 48 -12.32 6.02 -7.28
N LEU A 49 -12.36 6.59 -8.49
CA LEU A 49 -11.28 6.45 -9.48
C LEU A 49 -9.99 7.09 -8.96
N ILE A 50 -10.09 8.27 -8.33
CA ILE A 50 -8.95 8.95 -7.72
C ILE A 50 -8.36 8.11 -6.59
N VAL A 51 -9.19 7.60 -5.67
CA VAL A 51 -8.76 6.77 -4.54
C VAL A 51 -8.11 5.47 -5.03
N ASP A 52 -8.66 4.87 -6.08
CA ASP A 52 -8.12 3.66 -6.68
C ASP A 52 -6.77 3.91 -7.38
N TRP A 53 -6.61 5.07 -8.04
CA TRP A 53 -5.35 5.51 -8.61
C TRP A 53 -4.29 5.79 -7.52
N LEU A 54 -4.66 6.50 -6.44
CA LEU A 54 -3.77 6.78 -5.31
C LEU A 54 -3.33 5.49 -4.61
N ALA A 55 -4.21 4.50 -4.48
CA ALA A 55 -3.88 3.21 -3.89
C ALA A 55 -2.88 2.37 -4.70
N GLY A 56 -2.60 2.76 -5.94
CA GLY A 56 -1.57 2.16 -6.80
C GLY A 56 -0.16 2.73 -6.57
N TRP A 57 -0.01 3.77 -5.73
CA TRP A 57 1.29 4.35 -5.40
C TRP A 57 2.07 3.48 -4.40
N ASP A 58 3.27 3.94 -4.03
CA ASP A 58 4.09 3.25 -3.05
C ASP A 58 3.44 3.27 -1.65
N TYR A 59 3.71 2.22 -0.88
CA TYR A 59 3.13 2.04 0.46
C TYR A 59 3.39 3.21 1.41
N PRO A 60 4.62 3.76 1.55
CA PRO A 60 4.87 4.93 2.39
C PRO A 60 3.96 6.11 2.06
N THR A 61 3.72 6.38 0.79
CA THR A 61 2.83 7.47 0.38
C THR A 61 1.37 7.18 0.75
N VAL A 62 0.85 6.00 0.43
CA VAL A 62 -0.54 5.64 0.77
C VAL A 62 -0.76 5.64 2.29
N ALA A 63 0.19 5.12 3.06
CA ALA A 63 0.13 5.09 4.52
C ALA A 63 0.13 6.51 5.11
N THR A 64 0.92 7.42 4.54
CA THR A 64 0.93 8.85 4.93
C THR A 64 -0.44 9.50 4.72
N ILE A 65 -1.05 9.29 3.55
CA ILE A 65 -2.38 9.84 3.23
C ILE A 65 -3.44 9.29 4.18
N ALA A 66 -3.48 7.97 4.37
CA ALA A 66 -4.39 7.31 5.31
C ALA A 66 -4.25 7.88 6.74
N SER A 67 -3.02 8.10 7.18
CA SER A 67 -2.71 8.70 8.49
C SER A 67 -3.21 10.15 8.62
N LEU A 68 -3.09 10.95 7.54
CA LEU A 68 -3.61 12.32 7.50
C LEU A 68 -5.13 12.37 7.61
N ILE A 69 -5.83 11.52 6.84
CA ILE A 69 -7.30 11.41 6.88
C ILE A 69 -7.76 11.07 8.30
N ARG A 70 -7.15 10.06 8.91
CA ARG A 70 -7.46 9.65 10.29
C ARG A 70 -7.29 10.79 11.28
N ARG A 71 -6.17 11.52 11.22
CA ARG A 71 -5.93 12.67 12.12
C ARG A 71 -6.94 13.78 11.91
N ALA A 72 -7.28 14.10 10.67
CA ALA A 72 -8.27 15.12 10.35
C ALA A 72 -9.66 14.77 10.91
N ALA A 73 -10.03 13.48 10.89
CA ALA A 73 -11.29 13.01 11.45
C ALA A 73 -11.36 13.10 12.99
N HIS A 74 -10.22 13.04 13.68
CA HIS A 74 -10.14 13.11 15.15
C HIS A 74 -9.83 14.51 15.70
N HIS A 75 -9.63 15.52 14.85
CA HIS A 75 -9.40 16.88 15.33
C HIS A 75 -10.71 17.46 15.88
N PRO A 76 -10.77 17.87 17.17
CA PRO A 76 -11.95 18.53 17.72
C PRO A 76 -12.20 19.83 16.95
N ARG A 77 -13.46 20.06 16.56
CA ARG A 77 -13.91 21.31 15.92
C ARG A 77 -14.07 22.41 16.94
#